data_AF-A0A660CNG8-F1
#
_entry.id   AF-A0A660CNG8-F1
#
_cell.length_a   1.000
_cell.length_b   1.000
_cell.length_c   1.000
_cell.angle_alpha   90.00
_cell.angle_beta   90.00
_cell.angle_gamma   90.00
#
_symmetry.space_group_name_H-M   'P 1'
#
loop_
_entity.id
_entity.type
_entity.pdbx_description
1 polymer ?
#
loop_
_entity_poly.entity_id
_entity_poly.type
_entity_poly.pdbx_seq_one_letter_code
_entity_poly.pdbx_strand_id
1 'polypeptide(L)'
;MTWGVESNGGKVALAAALDLASARWSRVQPEGGDLEYAFVPHSDGVTYVVLRYARPEGESRPVLVFTPSEWDAFLAGARDGEFDRPQD
;
A
#
# COMPACT_ATOMS: atom_id res chain seq x y z
N MET A 1 19.69 -6.29 -0.23
CA MET A 1 18.55 -5.59 0.37
C MET A 1 17.68 -6.65 1.02
N THR A 2 17.58 -6.65 2.35
CA THR A 2 16.75 -7.62 3.08
C THR A 2 15.39 -6.97 3.23
N TRP A 3 14.46 -7.29 2.33
CA TRP A 3 13.05 -6.96 2.55
C TRP A 3 12.64 -7.57 3.88
N GLY A 4 12.15 -6.74 4.81
CA GLY A 4 11.73 -7.20 6.14
C GLY A 4 10.72 -8.33 5.96
N VAL A 5 11.12 -9.55 6.36
CA VAL A 5 10.25 -10.72 6.32
C VAL A 5 9.30 -10.60 7.50
N GLU A 6 8.31 -9.71 7.38
CA GLU A 6 7.10 -9.86 8.17
C GLU A 6 6.34 -11.05 7.60
N SER A 7 6.00 -12.02 8.45
CA SER A 7 5.23 -13.18 8.00
C SER A 7 3.95 -12.71 7.32
N ASN A 8 3.54 -13.38 6.24
CA ASN A 8 2.31 -13.04 5.52
C ASN A 8 1.07 -12.99 6.45
N GLY A 9 1.08 -13.79 7.53
CA GLY A 9 0.04 -13.75 8.57
C GLY A 9 0.02 -12.47 9.41
N GLY A 10 1.18 -11.89 9.71
CA GLY A 10 1.28 -10.61 10.43
C GLY A 10 0.71 -9.45 9.61
N LYS A 11 1.04 -9.40 8.32
CA LYS A 11 0.51 -8.40 7.38
C LYS A 11 -1.01 -8.48 7.23
N VAL A 12 -1.59 -9.68 7.19
CA VAL A 12 -3.04 -9.88 7.14
C VAL A 12 -3.72 -9.38 8.42
N ALA A 13 -3.15 -9.69 9.59
CA ALA A 13 -3.67 -9.21 10.86
C ALA A 13 -3.60 -7.68 10.98
N LEU A 14 -2.50 -7.07 10.52
CA LEU A 14 -2.35 -5.62 10.48
C LEU A 14 -3.40 -4.97 9.57
N ALA A 15 -3.60 -5.49 8.35
CA ALA A 15 -4.60 -4.97 7.43
C ALA A 15 -6.02 -5.02 8.02
N ALA A 16 -6.34 -6.06 8.79
CA ALA A 16 -7.63 -6.19 9.47
C ALA A 16 -7.79 -5.23 10.67
N ALA A 17 -6.70 -4.74 11.26
CA ALA A 17 -6.70 -3.83 12.39
C ALA A 17 -6.78 -2.34 11.99
N LEU A 18 -6.49 -2.00 10.73
CA LEU A 18 -6.55 -0.62 10.23
C LEU A 18 -8.00 -0.18 9.98
N ASP A 19 -8.32 1.08 10.34
CA ASP A 19 -9.60 1.70 9.96
C ASP A 19 -9.57 2.15 8.49
N LEU A 20 -9.77 1.17 7.59
CA LEU A 20 -9.79 1.38 6.15
C LEU A 20 -11.11 2.00 5.66
N ALA A 21 -12.17 1.92 6.45
CA ALA A 21 -13.49 2.45 6.13
C ALA A 21 -13.51 3.98 6.22
N SER A 22 -12.85 4.54 7.23
CA SER A 22 -12.71 5.99 7.41
C SER A 22 -11.49 6.60 6.68
N ALA A 23 -10.67 5.76 6.05
CA ALA A 23 -9.45 6.21 5.38
C ALA A 23 -9.75 7.21 4.26
N ARG A 24 -8.95 8.27 4.17
CA ARG A 24 -9.04 9.28 3.11
C ARG A 24 -8.32 8.78 1.86
N TRP A 25 -9.05 8.07 1.01
CA TRP A 25 -8.54 7.55 -0.27
C TRP A 25 -8.29 8.66 -1.29
N SER A 26 -7.11 8.63 -1.89
CA SER A 26 -6.68 9.53 -2.95
C SER A 26 -6.40 8.72 -4.21
N ARG A 27 -7.04 9.10 -5.33
CA ARG A 27 -6.83 8.44 -6.62
C ARG A 27 -5.53 8.92 -7.26
N VAL A 28 -4.73 7.98 -7.75
CA VAL A 28 -3.51 8.30 -8.49
C VAL A 28 -3.90 8.76 -9.90
N GLN A 29 -3.53 9.99 -10.27
CA GLN A 29 -3.88 10.60 -11.56
C GLN A 29 -2.65 11.28 -12.18
N PRO A 30 -2.60 11.45 -13.53
CA PRO A 30 -3.55 10.91 -14.52
C PRO A 30 -3.26 9.45 -14.90
N GLU A 31 -2.01 8.99 -14.76
CA GLU A 31 -1.52 7.66 -15.21
C GLU A 31 -1.96 6.50 -14.29
N GLY A 32 -2.46 6.79 -13.09
CA GLY A 32 -2.72 5.79 -12.06
C GLY A 32 -4.01 4.99 -12.22
N GLY A 33 -4.87 5.36 -13.18
CA GLY A 33 -6.12 4.67 -13.47
C GLY A 33 -7.02 4.51 -12.23
N ASP A 34 -7.32 3.27 -11.86
CA ASP A 34 -8.14 2.92 -10.70
C ASP A 34 -7.33 2.76 -9.41
N LEU A 35 -6.02 3.06 -9.39
CA LEU A 35 -5.23 2.94 -8.18
C LEU A 35 -5.56 4.06 -7.18
N GLU A 36 -5.77 3.68 -5.92
CA GLU A 36 -5.99 4.57 -4.80
C GLU A 36 -4.98 4.28 -3.69
N TYR A 37 -4.61 5.32 -2.96
CA TYR A 37 -3.76 5.22 -1.77
C TYR A 37 -4.34 6.03 -0.61
N ALA A 38 -3.98 5.66 0.62
CA ALA A 38 -4.28 6.44 1.81
C ALA A 38 -3.15 6.32 2.85
N PHE A 39 -3.08 7.32 3.73
CA PHE A 39 -2.28 7.29 4.95
C PHE A 39 -3.23 7.04 6.11
N VAL A 40 -3.02 5.95 6.84
CA VAL A 40 -3.92 5.48 7.90
C VAL A 40 -3.18 5.47 9.23
N PRO A 41 -3.47 6.42 10.14
CA PRO A 41 -2.97 6.37 11.51
C PRO A 41 -3.50 5.12 12.22
N HIS A 42 -2.64 4.46 12.98
CA HIS A 42 -2.99 3.29 13.78
C HIS A 42 -2.78 3.56 15.28
N SER A 43 -3.38 2.70 16.10
CA SER A 43 -3.39 2.84 17.57
C SER A 43 -2.01 2.72 18.23
N ASP A 44 -1.03 2.12 17.53
CA ASP A 44 0.37 2.04 17.95
C ASP A 44 1.17 3.33 17.71
N GLY A 45 0.53 4.37 17.15
CA GLY A 45 1.18 5.64 16.81
C GLY A 45 1.90 5.65 15.46
N VAL A 46 1.85 4.55 14.70
CA VAL A 46 2.41 4.48 13.35
C VAL A 46 1.35 4.87 12.32
N THR A 47 1.76 5.60 11.29
CA THR A 47 0.92 5.85 10.11
C THR A 47 1.36 4.90 9.00
N TYR A 48 0.43 4.05 8.57
CA TYR A 48 0.65 3.09 7.50
C TYR A 48 0.24 3.68 6.16
N VAL A 49 0.91 3.23 5.09
CA VAL A 49 0.50 3.55 3.72
C VAL A 49 -0.24 2.33 3.17
N VAL A 50 -1.43 2.58 2.63
CA VAL A 50 -2.25 1.53 2.05
C VAL A 50 -2.55 1.80 0.58
N LEU A 51 -2.51 0.75 -0.23
CA LEU A 51 -2.86 0.78 -1.65
C LEU A 51 -4.01 -0.18 -1.93
N ARG A 52 -4.93 0.26 -2.78
CA ARG A 52 -5.98 -0.58 -3.35
C ARG A 52 -6.32 -0.10 -4.76
N TYR A 53 -7.02 -0.92 -5.52
CA TYR A 53 -7.76 -0.40 -6.66
C TYR A 53 -9.11 0.21 -6.19
N ALA A 54 -9.75 1.06 -7.01
CA ALA A 54 -11.14 1.53 -6.95
C ALA A 54 -12.10 0.59 -7.73
N ARG A 55 -13.20 0.11 -7.13
CA ARG A 55 -14.21 -0.78 -7.78
C ARG A 55 -15.62 -0.34 -7.35
N PRO A 56 -16.68 -0.84 -8.01
CA PRO A 56 -18.03 -0.71 -7.53
C PRO A 56 -18.18 -1.23 -6.09
N GLU A 57 -19.13 -0.62 -5.39
CA GLU A 57 -19.47 -0.93 -4.01
C GLU A 57 -19.93 -2.41 -3.87
N GLY A 58 -19.44 -3.12 -2.85
CA GLY A 58 -19.86 -4.50 -2.52
C GLY A 58 -18.84 -5.62 -2.78
N GLU A 59 -17.69 -5.34 -3.40
CA GLU A 59 -16.61 -6.33 -3.59
C GLU A 59 -15.43 -6.12 -2.63
N SER A 60 -15.04 -7.17 -1.91
CA SER A 60 -13.84 -7.15 -1.06
C SER A 60 -12.57 -7.15 -1.91
N ARG A 61 -11.59 -6.31 -1.54
CA ARG A 61 -10.33 -6.17 -2.26
C ARG A 61 -9.14 -6.42 -1.36
N PRO A 62 -8.09 -7.09 -1.88
CA PRO A 62 -6.81 -7.09 -1.20
C PRO A 62 -6.32 -5.65 -1.11
N VAL A 63 -5.95 -5.25 0.10
CA VAL A 63 -5.28 -3.99 0.40
C VAL A 63 -3.83 -4.31 0.67
N LEU A 64 -2.92 -3.62 -0.03
CA LEU A 64 -1.49 -3.70 0.28
C LEU A 64 -1.20 -2.71 1.39
N VAL A 65 -0.57 -3.18 2.46
CA VAL A 65 -0.21 -2.38 3.62
C VAL A 65 1.30 -2.29 3.74
N PHE A 66 1.80 -1.07 3.86
CA PHE A 66 3.19 -0.74 4.04
C PHE A 66 3.38 -0.07 5.39
N THR A 67 4.35 -0.57 6.15
CA THR A 67 4.99 0.24 7.21
C THR A 67 5.68 1.46 6.58
N PRO A 68 6.02 2.49 7.37
CA PRO A 68 6.78 3.64 6.86
C PRO A 68 8.09 3.24 6.16
N SER A 69 8.86 2.33 6.77
CA SER A 69 10.15 1.90 6.22
C SER A 69 10.00 1.07 4.94
N GLU A 70 8.96 0.24 4.84
CA GLU A 70 8.66 -0.49 3.60
C GLU A 70 8.20 0.43 2.48
N TRP A 71 7.43 1.47 2.82
CA TRP A 71 7.02 2.48 1.85
C TRP A 71 8.23 3.25 1.31
N ASP A 72 9.15 3.66 2.18
CA ASP A 72 10.40 4.31 1.78
C ASP A 72 11.25 3.39 0.88
N ALA A 73 11.36 2.10 1.23
CA ALA A 73 12.07 1.11 0.42
C ALA A 73 11.40 0.88 -0.94
N PHE A 74 10.07 0.76 -0.98
CA PHE A 74 9.31 0.64 -2.21
C PHE A 74 9.52 1.85 -3.13
N LEU A 75 9.45 3.06 -2.58
CA LEU A 75 9.70 4.30 -3.34
C LEU A 75 11.14 4.38 -3.85
N ALA A 76 12.13 3.92 -3.08
CA ALA A 76 13.52 3.88 -3.51
C ALA A 76 13.69 2.92 -4.70
N GLY A 77 13.24 1.67 -4.58
CA GLY A 77 13.32 0.70 -5.68
C GLY A 77 12.56 1.15 -6.93
N ALA A 78 11.37 1.74 -6.75
CA ALA A 78 10.60 2.30 -7.88
C ALA A 78 11.35 3.42 -8.61
N ARG A 79 12.06 4.30 -7.88
CA ARG A 79 12.87 5.38 -8.46
C ARG A 79 14.14 4.87 -9.12
N ASP A 80 14.70 3.77 -8.62
CA ASP A 80 15.88 3.10 -9.16
C ASP A 80 15.55 2.27 -10.43
N GLY A 81 14.29 2.29 -10.89
CA GLY A 81 13.85 1.60 -12.10
C GLY A 81 13.60 0.11 -11.90
N GLU A 82 13.36 -0.35 -10.66
CA GLU A 82 13.10 -1.78 -10.39
C GLU A 82 11.85 -2.32 -11.12
N PHE A 83 10.94 -1.43 -11.50
CA PHE A 83 9.73 -1.75 -12.27
C PHE A 83 9.82 -1.35 -13.75
N ASP A 84 10.96 -0.86 -14.22
CA ASP A 84 11.11 -0.51 -15.63
C ASP A 84 11.02 -1.77 -16.48
N ARG A 85 10.35 -1.64 -17.63
CA ARG A 85 10.26 -2.74 -18.59
C ARG A 85 11.66 -3.03 -19.15
N PRO A 86 12.00 -4.31 -19.42
CA PRO A 86 13.21 -4.64 -20.17
C PRO A 86 13.28 -3.81 -21.45
N GLN A 87 14.47 -3.32 -21.79
CA GLN A 87 14.68 -2.69 -23.09
C GLN A 87 14.74 -3.80 -24.15
N ASP A 88 13.88 -3.69 -25.16
CA ASP A 88 13.85 -4.59 -26.32
C ASP A 88 15.16 -4.51 -27.14
#